data_AF-A0A9P8TQ18-F1
#
_entry.id   AF-A0A9P8TQ18-F1
#
_cell.length_a   1.000
_cell.length_b   1.000
_cell.length_c   1.000
_cell.angle_alpha   90.00
_cell.angle_beta   90.00
_cell.angle_gamma   90.00
#
_symmetry.space_group_name_H-M   'P 1'
#
loop_
_entity.id
_entity.type
_entity.pdbx_description
1 polymer ?
#
loop_
_entity_poly.entity_id
_entity_poly.type
_entity_poly.pdbx_seq_one_letter_code
_entity_poly.pdbx_strand_id
1 'polypeptide(L)' 'PYHKNVVNLLEQDVPVLIYAGDKDFICNWLGNEAWSNALPWSGHEEFEAAKTYGFHLEDGTKAGEVKNFD' A
#
# COMPACT_ATOMS: atom_id res chain seq x y z
N PRO A 1 -1.23 -8.22 17.22
CA PRO A 1 -1.18 -7.19 16.14
C PRO A 1 -2.15 -7.56 15.02
N TYR A 2 -3.15 -6.71 14.73
CA TYR A 2 -4.22 -7.01 13.77
C TYR A 2 -3.77 -6.96 12.30
N HIS A 3 -2.69 -6.24 11.97
CA HIS A 3 -2.17 -6.15 10.60
C HIS A 3 -1.79 -7.51 9.99
N LYS A 4 -1.49 -8.52 10.82
CA LYS A 4 -1.20 -9.88 10.33
C LYS A 4 -2.42 -10.57 9.69
N ASN A 5 -3.64 -10.12 9.99
CA ASN A 5 -4.84 -10.63 9.35
C ASN A 5 -4.92 -10.23 7.87
N VAL A 6 -4.21 -9.16 7.46
CA VAL A 6 -4.13 -8.73 6.06
C VAL A 6 -3.47 -9.80 5.20
N VAL A 7 -2.49 -10.53 5.74
CA VAL A 7 -1.86 -11.67 5.05
C VAL A 7 -2.91 -12.69 4.65
N ASN A 8 -3.78 -13.11 5.56
CA ASN A 8 -4.83 -14.09 5.26
C ASN A 8 -5.80 -13.62 4.15
N LEU A 9 -6.03 -12.32 4.03
CA LEU A 9 -6.88 -11.77 2.95
C LEU A 9 -6.15 -11.86 1.60
N LEU A 10 -4.89 -11.45 1.57
CA LEU A 10 -4.04 -11.51 0.38
C LEU A 10 -3.86 -12.96 -0.12
N GLU A 11 -3.64 -13.92 0.79
CA GLU A 11 -3.54 -15.35 0.44
C GLU A 11 -4.87 -15.97 -0.04
N GLN A 12 -5.99 -15.26 0.11
CA GLN A 12 -7.31 -15.64 -0.41
C GLN A 12 -7.68 -14.84 -1.67
N ASP A 13 -6.70 -14.19 -2.30
CA ASP A 13 -6.88 -13.34 -3.49
C ASP A 13 -7.89 -12.20 -3.27
N VAL A 14 -8.05 -11.74 -2.02
CA VAL A 14 -8.91 -10.60 -1.70
C VAL A 14 -8.13 -9.30 -1.93
N PRO A 15 -8.57 -8.40 -2.82
CA PRO A 15 -7.90 -7.13 -3.05
C PRO A 15 -7.91 -6.24 -1.80
N VAL A 16 -6.76 -5.66 -1.45
CA VAL A 16 -6.60 -4.77 -0.28
C VAL A 16 -6.05 -3.42 -0.72
N LEU A 17 -6.70 -2.33 -0.28
CA LEU A 17 -6.22 -0.96 -0.47
C LEU A 17 -5.83 -0.35 0.87
N ILE A 18 -4.58 0.08 0.99
CA ILE A 18 -4.08 0.91 2.09
C ILE A 18 -3.90 2.33 1.55
N TYR A 19 -4.64 3.29 2.11
CA TYR A 19 -4.53 4.70 1.75
C TYR A 19 -4.21 5.53 3.00
N ALA A 20 -3.34 6.53 2.86
CA ALA A 20 -2.94 7.40 3.95
C ALA A 20 -2.80 8.84 3.47
N GLY A 21 -3.29 9.79 4.27
CA GLY A 21 -3.11 11.21 4.00
C GLY A 21 -1.71 11.68 4.37
N ASP A 22 -1.08 12.47 3.51
CA ASP A 22 0.31 12.94 3.70
C ASP A 22 0.48 13.96 4.84
N LYS A 23 -0.63 14.45 5.40
CA LYS A 23 -0.67 15.40 6.54
C LYS A 23 -1.09 14.80 7.87
N ASP A 24 -1.41 13.51 7.94
CA ASP A 24 -1.71 12.85 9.22
C ASP A 24 -0.41 12.50 9.93
N PHE A 25 -0.25 12.97 11.17
CA PHE A 25 0.92 12.66 12.00
C PHE A 25 0.78 11.33 12.75
N ILE A 26 -0.42 11.02 13.25
CA ILE A 26 -0.65 9.88 14.15
C ILE A 26 -0.59 8.56 13.37
N CYS A 27 -1.27 8.51 12.22
CA CYS A 27 -1.29 7.34 11.33
C CYS A 27 -0.61 7.68 10.00
N ASN A 28 0.62 8.18 10.10
CA ASN A 28 1.33 8.75 8.96
C ASN A 28 1.57 7.76 7.80
N TRP A 29 1.72 8.33 6.62
CA TRP A 29 1.94 7.59 5.38
C TRP A 29 3.26 6.80 5.38
N LEU A 30 4.34 7.33 6.00
CA LEU A 30 5.64 6.64 6.10
C LEU A 30 5.52 5.32 6.88
N GLY A 31 4.78 5.34 7.99
CA GLY A 31 4.50 4.15 8.78
C GLY A 31 3.67 3.15 8.00
N ASN A 32 2.67 3.63 7.26
CA ASN A 32 1.85 2.78 6.40
C ASN A 32 2.65 2.10 5.30
N GLU A 33 3.49 2.86 4.60
CA GLU A 33 4.41 2.35 3.57
C GLU A 33 5.39 1.33 4.15
N ALA A 34 5.99 1.63 5.31
CA ALA A 34 6.97 0.73 5.93
C ALA A 34 6.37 -0.62 6.31
N TRP A 35 5.19 -0.64 6.95
CA TRP A 35 4.59 -1.91 7.36
C TRP A 35 4.02 -2.69 6.16
N SER A 36 3.49 -2.01 5.14
CA SER A 36 3.00 -2.69 3.93
C SER A 36 4.14 -3.31 3.13
N ASN A 37 5.29 -2.63 3.02
CA ASN A 37 6.47 -3.19 2.36
C ASN A 37 7.05 -4.38 3.12
N ALA A 38 7.00 -4.37 4.46
CA ALA A 38 7.52 -5.46 5.29
C ALA A 38 6.50 -6.59 5.57
N LEU A 39 5.30 -6.53 4.98
CA LEU A 39 4.25 -7.51 5.23
C LEU A 39 4.65 -8.86 4.61
N PRO A 40 4.71 -9.97 5.37
CA PRO A 40 5.15 -11.26 4.84
C PRO A 40 3.96 -12.04 4.26
N TRP A 41 3.80 -11.98 2.93
CA TRP A 41 2.79 -12.72 2.17
C TRP A 41 3.40 -13.22 0.86
N SER A 42 2.70 -14.08 0.13
CA SER A 42 3.22 -14.74 -1.08
C SER A 42 3.76 -13.79 -2.17
N GLY A 43 3.18 -12.59 -2.35
CA GLY A 43 3.65 -11.57 -3.30
C GLY A 43 4.55 -10.48 -2.68
N HIS A 44 5.16 -10.74 -1.52
CA HIS A 44 5.96 -9.75 -0.79
C HIS A 44 7.15 -9.23 -1.58
N GLU A 45 7.96 -10.10 -2.18
CA GLU A 45 9.20 -9.70 -2.86
C GLU A 45 8.89 -8.81 -4.07
N GLU A 46 7.86 -9.16 -4.83
CA GLU A 46 7.41 -8.42 -5.99
C GLU A 46 6.75 -7.10 -5.60
N PHE A 47 5.90 -7.09 -4.55
CA PHE A 47 5.35 -5.86 -4.03
C PHE A 47 6.47 -4.96 -3.52
N GLU A 48 7.43 -5.44 -2.74
CA GLU A 48 8.56 -4.64 -2.25
C GLU A 48 9.34 -4.01 -3.41
N ALA A 49 9.63 -4.77 -4.46
CA ALA A 49 10.32 -4.32 -5.66
C ALA A 49 9.51 -3.37 -6.57
N ALA A 50 8.19 -3.31 -6.42
CA ALA A 50 7.34 -2.47 -7.25
C ALA A 50 7.63 -0.98 -7.04
N LYS A 51 7.59 -0.21 -8.14
CA LYS A 51 7.86 1.23 -8.12
C LYS A 51 6.60 2.01 -7.75
N THR A 52 6.80 3.05 -6.95
CA THR A 52 5.79 4.07 -6.69
C THR A 52 5.72 5.05 -7.86
N TYR A 53 4.50 5.43 -8.27
CA TYR A 53 4.27 6.41 -9.32
C TYR A 53 3.16 7.40 -8.94
N GLY A 54 3.10 8.53 -9.64
CA GLY A 54 2.11 9.58 -9.36
C GLY A 54 0.70 9.15 -9.77
N PHE A 55 -0.24 9.21 -8.83
CA PHE A 55 -1.66 9.03 -9.09
C PHE A 55 -2.28 10.35 -9.56
N HIS A 56 -2.94 10.33 -10.72
CA HIS A 56 -3.55 11.51 -11.34
C HIS A 56 -5.04 11.25 -11.59
N LEU A 57 -5.87 12.28 -11.41
CA LEU A 57 -7.28 12.26 -11.79
C LEU A 57 -7.44 12.39 -13.32
N GLU A 58 -8.66 12.20 -13.82
CA GLU A 58 -8.98 12.34 -15.25
C GLU A 58 -8.62 13.72 -15.83
N ASP A 59 -8.64 14.76 -15.00
CA ASP A 59 -8.27 16.13 -15.37
C ASP A 59 -6.75 16.40 -15.35
N GLY A 60 -5.95 15.39 -15.01
CA GLY A 60 -4.49 15.50 -14.92
C GLY A 60 -3.97 16.05 -13.58
N THR A 61 -4.84 16.35 -12.62
CA THR A 61 -4.42 16.79 -11.27
C THR A 61 -3.75 15.62 -10.53
N LYS A 62 -2.52 15.82 -10.01
CA LYS A 62 -1.86 14.85 -9.13
C LYS A 62 -2.65 14.75 -7.81
N ALA A 63 -3.24 13.60 -7.56
CA ALA A 63 -4.01 13.31 -6.34
C ALA A 63 -3.22 12.53 -5.30
N GLY A 64 -2.06 11.97 -5.65
CA GLY A 64 -1.20 11.30 -4.69
C GLY A 64 -0.11 10.46 -5.35
N GLU A 65 0.31 9.44 -4.63
CA GLU A 65 1.29 8.44 -5.06
C GLU A 65 0.70 7.06 -4.80
N VAL A 66 0.98 6.13 -5.72
CA VAL A 66 0.43 4.79 -5.67
C VAL A 66 1.52 3.78 -5.99
N LYS A 67 1.45 2.65 -5.31
CA LYS A 67 2.25 1.46 -5.52
C LYS A 67 1.28 0.29 -5.58
N ASN A 68 1.47 -0.59 -6.56
CA ASN A 68 0.58 -1.74 -6.76
C ASN A 68 1.39 -2.98 -7.13
N PHE A 69 0.80 -4.14 -6.83
CA PHE A 69 1.23 -5.46 -7.29
C PHE A 69 -0.03 -6.18 -7.80
N ASP A 70 0.06 -6.75 -9.01
CA ASP A 70 -1.03 -7.43 -9.72
C ASP A 70 -0.87 -8.95 -9.65
#